data_AF-A0A1X6Z7I0-F1
#
_entry.id   AF-A0A1X6Z7I0-F1
#
_cell.length_a   1.000
_cell.length_b   1.000
_cell.length_c   1.000
_cell.angle_alpha   90.00
_cell.angle_beta   90.00
_cell.angle_gamma   90.00
#
_symmetry.space_group_name_H-M   'P 1'
#
loop_
_entity.id
_entity.type
_entity.pdbx_description
1 polymer ?
#
loop_
_entity_poly.entity_id
_entity_poly.type
_entity_poly.pdbx_seq_one_letter_code
_entity_poly.pdbx_strand_id
1 'polypeptide(L)'
;MLPTPEPDMTTADRRAFLADVVRPFDLGHKLIRIGEFGDGGYLLPNDLDDIVACFSPGVSVQSSFEMDLAKHDIPSFMADGSVDEPMLSVPNSVFIKKHLAAKSGDDVISLEDWMAELAPPEGDMILQMDIEAAEYPVLSTLPTALLHRFRIIVLELHRIPSILMKPGAFQRAYPALSALKDGFVCAHIHPNNASGTVEIEDETFPRVIEATFLRRDRVKQAVPSTQFPHPLDRRHRPGGPVLTLPREWIGPASGGQ
;
A
#
# COMPACT_ATOMS: atom_id res chain seq x y z
N MET A 1 -11.22 21.14 1.32
CA MET A 1 -11.91 20.38 2.39
C MET A 1 -11.62 18.92 2.11
N LEU A 2 -11.18 18.13 3.09
CA LEU A 2 -10.94 16.69 2.87
C LEU A 2 -12.26 16.02 2.47
N PRO A 3 -12.24 15.03 1.57
CA PRO A 3 -13.45 14.31 1.22
C PRO A 3 -13.98 13.59 2.46
N THR A 4 -15.30 13.60 2.64
CA THR A 4 -15.97 12.94 3.76
C THR A 4 -16.92 11.87 3.21
N PRO A 5 -17.05 10.72 3.89
CA PRO A 5 -18.04 9.72 3.48
C PRO A 5 -19.46 10.27 3.72
N GLU A 6 -20.43 9.66 3.06
CA GLU A 6 -21.84 9.86 3.39
C GLU A 6 -22.08 9.49 4.87
N PRO A 7 -22.87 10.27 5.62
CA PRO A 7 -22.99 10.15 7.09
C PRO A 7 -23.55 8.81 7.56
N ASP A 8 -24.33 8.11 6.72
CA ASP A 8 -25.08 6.90 7.08
C ASP A 8 -24.62 5.64 6.34
N MET A 9 -23.35 5.59 5.90
CA MET A 9 -22.81 4.39 5.24
C MET A 9 -22.91 3.14 6.13
N THR A 10 -23.64 2.14 5.65
CA THR A 10 -23.79 0.84 6.30
C THR A 10 -22.49 0.04 6.26
N THR A 11 -22.44 -1.14 6.91
CA THR A 11 -21.31 -2.08 6.73
C THR A 11 -21.18 -2.51 5.27
N ALA A 12 -22.29 -2.76 4.59
CA ALA A 12 -22.31 -3.13 3.16
C ALA A 12 -21.74 -2.01 2.27
N ASP A 13 -22.10 -0.75 2.53
CA ASP A 13 -21.57 0.39 1.76
C ASP A 13 -20.04 0.54 1.92
N ARG A 14 -19.54 0.35 3.16
CA ARG A 14 -18.11 0.41 3.46
C ARG A 14 -17.33 -0.76 2.83
N ARG A 15 -17.93 -1.96 2.82
CA ARG A 15 -17.40 -3.13 2.11
C ARG A 15 -17.30 -2.87 0.61
N ALA A 16 -18.39 -2.40 0.00
CA ALA A 16 -18.44 -2.07 -1.42
C ALA A 16 -17.41 -0.99 -1.80
N PHE A 17 -17.27 0.06 -0.99
CA PHE A 17 -16.29 1.11 -1.22
C PHE A 17 -14.85 0.57 -1.16
N LEU A 18 -14.50 -0.21 -0.13
CA LEU A 18 -13.16 -0.79 -0.02
C LEU A 18 -12.89 -1.76 -1.17
N ALA A 19 -13.88 -2.59 -1.54
CA ALA A 19 -13.79 -3.49 -2.67
C ALA A 19 -13.48 -2.75 -3.99
N ASP A 20 -14.10 -1.60 -4.23
CA ASP A 20 -13.82 -0.76 -5.41
C ASP A 20 -12.39 -0.19 -5.39
N VAL A 21 -11.86 0.12 -4.21
CA VAL A 21 -10.47 0.61 -4.06
C VAL A 21 -9.45 -0.50 -4.32
N VAL A 22 -9.63 -1.68 -3.71
CA VAL A 22 -8.60 -2.72 -3.66
C VAL A 22 -8.76 -3.83 -4.70
N ARG A 23 -9.83 -3.80 -5.52
CA ARG A 23 -10.03 -4.81 -6.56
C ARG A 23 -8.87 -4.81 -7.56
N PRO A 24 -8.13 -5.92 -7.68
CA PRO A 24 -6.95 -5.98 -8.53
C PRO A 24 -7.32 -6.17 -10.01
N PHE A 25 -6.59 -5.47 -10.87
CA PHE A 25 -6.67 -5.60 -12.32
C PHE A 25 -5.30 -5.93 -12.91
N ASP A 26 -5.27 -6.68 -14.01
CA ASP A 26 -4.14 -6.72 -14.92
C ASP A 26 -4.04 -5.35 -15.62
N LEU A 27 -2.96 -4.64 -15.32
CA LEU A 27 -2.71 -3.27 -15.77
C LEU A 27 -1.87 -3.18 -17.06
N GLY A 28 -1.54 -4.33 -17.67
CA GLY A 28 -0.70 -4.43 -18.87
C GLY A 28 0.79 -4.38 -18.59
N HIS A 29 1.17 -4.66 -17.34
CA HIS A 29 2.55 -4.77 -16.89
C HIS A 29 2.73 -6.12 -16.22
N LYS A 30 3.86 -6.80 -16.50
CA LYS A 30 4.19 -8.03 -15.79
C LYS A 30 4.47 -7.70 -14.32
N LEU A 31 3.86 -8.44 -13.40
CA LEU A 31 4.22 -8.33 -11.99
C LEU A 31 5.58 -9.00 -11.74
N ILE A 32 6.43 -8.31 -11.00
CA ILE A 32 7.72 -8.80 -10.50
C ILE A 32 7.72 -8.73 -8.98
N ARG A 33 8.56 -9.55 -8.37
CA ARG A 33 8.68 -9.58 -6.91
C ARG A 33 9.91 -8.79 -6.48
N ILE A 34 9.73 -7.87 -5.54
CA ILE A 34 10.79 -7.03 -4.96
C ILE A 34 10.81 -7.28 -3.44
N GLY A 35 11.98 -7.56 -2.88
CA GLY A 35 12.16 -7.84 -1.45
C GLY A 35 12.15 -9.33 -1.09
N GLU A 36 12.07 -9.60 0.21
CA GLU A 36 12.30 -10.91 0.84
C GLU A 36 11.29 -11.96 0.41
N PHE A 37 11.67 -13.23 0.20
CA PHE A 37 10.81 -14.37 -0.18
C PHE A 37 9.88 -14.86 0.97
N GLY A 38 9.19 -13.91 1.59
CA GLY A 38 8.24 -14.07 2.68
C GLY A 38 7.72 -12.68 3.06
N ASP A 39 7.76 -12.39 4.35
CA ASP A 39 7.40 -11.09 4.92
C ASP A 39 8.36 -9.98 4.47
N GLY A 40 7.83 -8.82 4.07
CA GLY A 40 8.61 -7.71 3.53
C GLY A 40 9.00 -7.86 2.05
N GLY A 41 8.23 -8.60 1.25
CA GLY A 41 8.43 -8.66 -0.20
C GLY A 41 7.11 -8.66 -0.98
N TYR A 42 7.03 -7.75 -1.95
CA TYR A 42 5.79 -7.34 -2.59
C TYR A 42 5.82 -7.59 -4.10
N LEU A 43 4.64 -7.66 -4.73
CA LEU A 43 4.52 -7.74 -6.19
C LEU A 43 4.23 -6.38 -6.80
N LEU A 44 5.14 -5.89 -7.66
CA LEU A 44 5.03 -4.61 -8.32
C LEU A 44 4.84 -4.79 -9.83
N PRO A 45 4.07 -3.90 -10.50
CA PRO A 45 4.17 -3.73 -11.95
C PRO A 45 5.63 -3.47 -12.33
N ASN A 46 6.15 -4.18 -13.33
CA ASN A 46 7.48 -3.92 -13.90
C ASN A 46 7.44 -2.66 -14.79
N ASP A 47 7.17 -1.52 -14.17
CA ASP A 47 7.14 -0.16 -14.74
C ASP A 47 8.14 0.73 -13.98
N LEU A 48 9.33 0.17 -13.73
CA LEU A 48 10.37 0.74 -12.86
C LEU A 48 11.32 1.71 -13.57
N ASP A 49 11.31 1.72 -14.92
CA ASP A 49 12.18 2.59 -15.70
C ASP A 49 11.92 4.08 -15.37
N ASP A 50 13.00 4.86 -15.25
CA ASP A 50 12.97 6.30 -14.93
C ASP A 50 12.32 6.67 -13.57
N ILE A 51 12.19 5.71 -12.65
CA ILE A 51 11.83 6.01 -11.26
C ILE A 51 13.05 6.60 -10.56
N VAL A 52 12.88 7.75 -9.91
CA VAL A 52 14.00 8.54 -9.37
C VAL A 52 14.30 8.27 -7.89
N ALA A 53 13.32 7.74 -7.15
CA ALA A 53 13.47 7.43 -5.73
C ALA A 53 12.33 6.53 -5.21
N CYS A 54 12.60 5.85 -4.09
CA CYS A 54 11.59 5.21 -3.26
C CYS A 54 11.53 5.88 -1.87
N PHE A 55 10.34 6.17 -1.37
CA PHE A 55 10.12 6.49 0.04
C PHE A 55 9.62 5.21 0.74
N SER A 56 10.40 4.71 1.71
CA SER A 56 10.13 3.49 2.50
C SER A 56 10.09 3.78 4.00
N PRO A 57 8.99 4.32 4.54
CA PRO A 57 8.75 4.31 5.98
C PRO A 57 8.47 2.89 6.51
N GLY A 58 8.94 2.59 7.73
CA GLY A 58 8.64 1.34 8.45
C GLY A 58 9.53 0.16 8.08
N VAL A 59 10.79 0.41 7.72
CA VAL A 59 11.74 -0.65 7.32
C VAL A 59 12.01 -1.68 8.43
N SER A 60 11.91 -1.33 9.71
CA SER A 60 12.17 -2.26 10.82
C SER A 60 13.53 -2.96 10.66
N VAL A 61 13.58 -4.26 10.97
CA VAL A 61 14.76 -5.12 10.78
C VAL A 61 14.81 -5.79 9.40
N GLN A 62 14.16 -5.22 8.39
CA GLN A 62 14.11 -5.71 7.02
C GLN A 62 14.45 -4.59 6.04
N SER A 63 15.30 -4.85 5.05
CA SER A 63 15.64 -3.82 4.04
C SER A 63 15.91 -4.43 2.66
N SER A 64 15.41 -5.65 2.44
CA SER A 64 15.56 -6.36 1.17
C SER A 64 14.79 -5.72 0.04
N PHE A 65 13.64 -5.08 0.32
CA PHE A 65 12.87 -4.36 -0.68
C PHE A 65 13.69 -3.22 -1.29
N GLU A 66 14.27 -2.37 -0.43
CA GLU A 66 15.11 -1.25 -0.82
C GLU A 66 16.41 -1.73 -1.48
N MET A 67 16.99 -2.82 -0.98
CA MET A 67 18.17 -3.44 -1.59
C MET A 67 17.88 -3.97 -3.01
N ASP A 68 16.69 -4.52 -3.25
CA ASP A 68 16.29 -4.95 -4.59
C ASP A 68 16.06 -3.75 -5.50
N LEU A 69 15.42 -2.68 -5.03
CA LEU A 69 15.27 -1.44 -5.81
C LEU A 69 16.60 -0.80 -6.17
N ALA A 70 17.61 -0.86 -5.28
CA ALA A 70 18.95 -0.38 -5.59
C ALA A 70 19.61 -1.12 -6.76
N LYS A 71 19.22 -2.38 -7.04
CA LYS A 71 19.69 -3.13 -8.24
C LYS A 71 19.06 -2.62 -9.54
N HIS A 72 17.99 -1.83 -9.43
CA HIS A 72 17.35 -1.11 -10.52
C HIS A 72 17.78 0.36 -10.57
N ASP A 73 18.86 0.74 -9.88
CA ASP A 73 19.36 2.12 -9.77
C ASP A 73 18.35 3.10 -9.13
N ILE A 74 17.40 2.60 -8.34
CA ILE A 74 16.42 3.40 -7.60
C ILE A 74 16.91 3.58 -6.15
N PRO A 75 17.33 4.79 -5.74
CA PRO A 75 17.71 5.05 -4.35
C PRO A 75 16.50 5.08 -3.44
N SER A 76 16.68 4.73 -2.16
CA SER A 76 15.61 4.75 -1.16
C SER A 76 15.85 5.78 -0.06
N PHE A 77 14.80 6.50 0.31
CA PHE A 77 14.72 7.26 1.54
C PHE A 77 13.92 6.43 2.54
N MET A 78 14.58 6.01 3.60
CA MET A 78 14.06 5.11 4.62
C MET A 78 13.80 5.86 5.92
N ALA A 79 12.71 5.54 6.61
CA ALA A 79 12.39 6.16 7.90
C ALA A 79 11.79 5.15 8.87
N ASP A 80 12.39 5.00 10.05
CA ASP A 80 11.77 4.24 11.14
C ASP A 80 12.31 4.72 12.50
N GLY A 81 11.41 5.11 13.40
CA GLY A 81 11.79 5.55 14.75
C GLY A 81 12.09 4.39 15.71
N SER A 82 11.75 3.15 15.36
CA SER A 82 11.91 1.97 16.22
C SER A 82 13.27 1.28 16.11
N VAL A 83 14.08 1.62 15.11
CA VAL A 83 15.43 1.08 14.91
C VAL A 83 16.46 2.22 14.85
N ASP A 84 17.70 1.93 15.22
CA ASP A 84 18.80 2.91 15.15
C ASP A 84 19.32 3.08 13.72
N GLU A 85 19.25 2.02 12.92
CA GLU A 85 19.71 1.96 11.53
C GLU A 85 18.94 0.86 10.76
N PRO A 86 18.87 0.92 9.43
CA PRO A 86 18.27 -0.15 8.62
C PRO A 86 19.10 -1.43 8.70
N MET A 87 18.46 -2.58 8.50
CA MET A 87 19.10 -3.89 8.61
C MET A 87 20.23 -4.09 7.58
N LEU A 88 20.09 -3.50 6.39
CA LEU A 88 21.09 -3.56 5.33
C LEU A 88 21.59 -2.16 4.99
N SER A 89 22.88 -2.08 4.66
CA SER A 89 23.44 -0.88 4.04
C SER A 89 23.02 -0.83 2.57
N VAL A 90 21.95 -0.07 2.28
CA VAL A 90 21.42 0.08 0.92
C VAL A 90 22.20 1.17 0.17
N PRO A 91 22.73 0.88 -1.03
CA PRO A 91 23.47 1.87 -1.84
C PRO A 91 22.64 3.11 -2.17
N ASN A 92 23.26 4.29 -2.14
CA ASN A 92 22.66 5.57 -2.50
C ASN A 92 21.38 5.94 -1.72
N SER A 93 21.17 5.32 -0.55
CA SER A 93 19.98 5.51 0.26
C SER A 93 20.26 6.34 1.51
N VAL A 94 19.23 7.00 2.03
CA VAL A 94 19.27 7.80 3.25
C VAL A 94 18.33 7.20 4.28
N PHE A 95 18.75 7.13 5.54
CA PHE A 95 17.90 6.72 6.65
C PHE A 95 17.73 7.87 7.65
N ILE A 96 16.51 8.03 8.15
CA ILE A 96 16.22 8.89 9.31
C ILE A 96 15.53 8.08 10.40
N LYS A 97 15.95 8.30 11.66
CA LYS A 97 15.30 7.69 12.82
C LYS A 97 14.07 8.48 13.24
N LYS A 98 13.01 8.41 12.43
CA LYS A 98 11.71 9.05 12.70
C LYS A 98 10.57 8.14 12.24
N HIS A 99 9.47 8.16 12.96
CA HIS A 99 8.24 7.57 12.47
C HIS A 99 7.52 8.50 11.50
N LEU A 100 6.82 7.93 10.53
CA LEU A 100 5.95 8.71 9.67
C LEU A 100 4.63 9.01 10.39
N ALA A 101 4.15 10.24 10.27
CA ALA A 101 2.89 10.68 10.87
C ALA A 101 2.16 11.68 9.98
N ALA A 102 0.91 12.00 10.32
CA ALA A 102 0.12 12.99 9.58
C ALA A 102 0.71 14.41 9.61
N LYS A 103 1.56 14.73 10.61
CA LYS A 103 2.24 16.00 10.82
C LYS A 103 3.61 15.78 11.45
N SER A 104 4.57 16.63 11.11
CA SER A 104 5.91 16.58 11.70
C SER A 104 5.93 17.02 13.17
N GLY A 105 6.90 16.51 13.89
CA GLY A 105 7.20 16.83 15.28
C GLY A 105 8.63 16.40 15.63
N ASP A 106 8.90 16.20 16.92
CA ASP A 106 10.25 15.88 17.39
C ASP A 106 10.71 14.50 16.86
N ASP A 107 9.96 13.44 17.18
CA ASP A 107 10.28 12.04 16.81
C ASP A 107 9.53 11.52 15.57
N VAL A 108 8.73 12.38 14.94
CA VAL A 108 7.91 12.05 13.77
C VAL A 108 8.12 13.04 12.64
N ILE A 109 7.93 12.60 11.39
CA ILE A 109 7.98 13.45 10.20
C ILE A 109 6.74 13.20 9.33
N SER A 110 6.20 14.26 8.74
CA SER A 110 5.15 14.13 7.73
C SER A 110 5.75 13.69 6.40
N LEU A 111 4.97 12.96 5.60
CA LEU A 111 5.43 12.57 4.25
C LEU A 111 5.68 13.81 3.37
N GLU A 112 4.88 14.86 3.53
CA GLU A 112 5.05 16.13 2.81
C GLU A 112 6.40 16.80 3.16
N ASP A 113 6.69 16.98 4.44
CA ASP A 113 7.95 17.61 4.86
C ASP A 113 9.16 16.74 4.47
N TRP A 114 9.02 15.41 4.60
CA TRP A 114 10.10 14.49 4.22
C TRP A 114 10.38 14.52 2.72
N MET A 115 9.34 14.58 1.89
CA MET A 115 9.49 14.79 0.45
C MET A 115 10.11 16.15 0.14
N ALA A 116 9.74 17.22 0.86
CA ALA A 116 10.35 18.53 0.67
C ALA A 116 11.86 18.55 0.98
N GLU A 117 12.32 17.70 1.91
CA GLU A 117 13.74 17.58 2.26
C GLU A 117 14.56 16.78 1.24
N LEU A 118 14.01 15.67 0.75
CA LEU A 118 14.81 14.66 0.03
C LEU A 118 14.34 14.36 -1.40
N ALA A 119 13.08 14.64 -1.75
CA ALA A 119 12.57 14.25 -3.06
C ALA A 119 13.28 15.04 -4.17
N PRO A 120 13.71 14.36 -5.26
CA PRO A 120 14.13 15.06 -6.46
C PRO A 120 13.00 15.98 -6.98
N PRO A 121 13.35 17.15 -7.56
CA PRO A 121 12.37 18.16 -7.98
C PRO A 121 11.37 17.60 -9.00
N GLU A 122 11.82 16.67 -9.84
CA GLU A 122 11.04 16.03 -10.90
C GLU A 122 11.23 14.52 -10.89
N GLY A 123 10.38 13.81 -11.63
CA GLY A 123 10.46 12.36 -11.85
C GLY A 123 9.39 11.56 -11.12
N ASP A 124 9.30 10.28 -11.43
CA ASP A 124 8.32 9.39 -10.80
C ASP A 124 8.95 8.65 -9.62
N MET A 125 8.19 8.43 -8.56
CA MET A 125 8.70 7.78 -7.34
C MET A 125 7.90 6.52 -6.97
N ILE A 126 8.45 5.74 -6.05
CA ILE A 126 7.75 4.64 -5.37
C ILE A 126 7.47 5.05 -3.92
N LEU A 127 6.31 4.67 -3.41
CA LEU A 127 6.03 4.66 -1.98
C LEU A 127 5.86 3.20 -1.55
N GLN A 128 6.69 2.70 -0.65
CA GLN A 128 6.44 1.44 0.05
C GLN A 128 6.18 1.79 1.52
N MET A 129 5.04 1.36 2.06
CA MET A 129 4.64 1.80 3.40
C MET A 129 3.95 0.68 4.17
N ASP A 130 4.60 0.28 5.25
CA ASP A 130 4.08 -0.58 6.29
C ASP A 130 4.34 0.11 7.63
N ILE A 131 3.31 0.74 8.21
CA ILE A 131 3.44 1.57 9.42
C ILE A 131 2.25 1.36 10.38
N GLU A 132 1.75 0.13 10.48
CA GLU A 132 0.88 -0.32 11.56
C GLU A 132 -0.41 0.52 11.74
N ALA A 133 -1.11 0.81 10.65
CA ALA A 133 -2.33 1.64 10.56
C ALA A 133 -2.10 3.16 10.49
N ALA A 134 -0.85 3.63 10.54
CA ALA A 134 -0.54 5.04 10.29
C ALA A 134 -0.60 5.40 8.79
N GLU A 135 -0.81 4.44 7.89
CA GLU A 135 -0.94 4.67 6.44
C GLU A 135 -2.09 5.62 6.15
N TYR A 136 -3.25 5.36 6.78
CA TYR A 136 -4.46 6.17 6.56
C TYR A 136 -4.30 7.64 6.96
N PRO A 137 -3.88 7.99 8.19
CA PRO A 137 -3.72 9.40 8.55
C PRO A 137 -2.59 10.09 7.76
N VAL A 138 -1.49 9.40 7.40
CA VAL A 138 -0.42 9.96 6.55
C VAL A 138 -0.95 10.30 5.16
N LEU A 139 -1.61 9.34 4.49
CA LEU A 139 -2.13 9.55 3.14
C LEU A 139 -3.31 10.54 3.13
N SER A 140 -4.07 10.63 4.22
CA SER A 140 -5.20 11.57 4.34
C SER A 140 -4.76 13.03 4.42
N THR A 141 -3.51 13.33 4.82
CA THR A 141 -2.98 14.69 4.87
C THR A 141 -2.07 15.05 3.72
N LEU A 142 -1.64 14.08 2.91
CA LEU A 142 -0.75 14.33 1.77
C LEU A 142 -1.50 15.09 0.65
N PRO A 143 -0.98 16.24 0.18
CA PRO A 143 -1.54 16.94 -0.97
C PRO A 143 -1.59 16.04 -2.22
N THR A 144 -2.69 16.11 -2.98
CA THR A 144 -2.88 15.31 -4.21
C THR A 144 -1.71 15.45 -5.19
N ALA A 145 -1.15 16.65 -5.35
CA ALA A 145 0.00 16.86 -6.24
C ALA A 145 1.24 16.05 -5.81
N LEU A 146 1.48 15.92 -4.50
CA LEU A 146 2.57 15.10 -3.97
C LEU A 146 2.24 13.61 -4.06
N LEU A 147 1.01 13.22 -3.75
CA LEU A 147 0.58 11.81 -3.92
C LEU A 147 0.78 11.35 -5.37
N HIS A 148 0.44 12.20 -6.34
CA HIS A 148 0.61 11.90 -7.76
C HIS A 148 2.06 11.88 -8.24
N ARG A 149 3.06 12.27 -7.43
CA ARG A 149 4.48 12.01 -7.75
C ARG A 149 4.83 10.52 -7.65
N PHE A 150 4.05 9.74 -6.90
CA PHE A 150 4.24 8.30 -6.83
C PHE A 150 3.59 7.64 -8.04
N ARG A 151 4.41 6.92 -8.81
CA ARG A 151 3.94 6.08 -9.91
C ARG A 151 3.37 4.77 -9.38
N ILE A 152 4.06 4.18 -8.42
CA ILE A 152 3.71 2.92 -7.77
C ILE A 152 3.61 3.18 -6.28
N ILE A 153 2.53 2.70 -5.67
CA ILE A 153 2.32 2.74 -4.22
C ILE A 153 2.10 1.31 -3.74
N VAL A 154 2.90 0.87 -2.77
CA VAL A 154 2.80 -0.41 -2.09
C VAL A 154 2.45 -0.12 -0.65
N LEU A 155 1.30 -0.61 -0.19
CA LEU A 155 0.83 -0.41 1.17
C LEU A 155 0.57 -1.74 1.85
N GLU A 156 0.89 -1.82 3.13
CA GLU A 156 0.27 -2.80 4.00
C GLU A 156 -0.95 -2.18 4.68
N LEU A 157 -2.14 -2.51 4.16
CA LEU A 157 -3.39 -1.92 4.63
C LEU A 157 -3.85 -2.58 5.93
N HIS A 158 -3.50 -1.95 7.03
CA HIS A 158 -3.80 -2.43 8.37
C HIS A 158 -5.27 -2.23 8.79
N ARG A 159 -5.71 -3.05 9.75
CA ARG A 159 -6.98 -2.91 10.48
C ARG A 159 -8.25 -2.91 9.62
N ILE A 160 -8.24 -3.63 8.50
CA ILE A 160 -9.38 -3.71 7.55
C ILE A 160 -10.71 -4.02 8.25
N PRO A 161 -10.84 -5.04 9.14
CA PRO A 161 -12.10 -5.30 9.83
C PRO A 161 -12.60 -4.13 10.68
N SER A 162 -11.70 -3.37 11.31
CA SER A 162 -12.12 -2.20 12.09
C SER A 162 -12.64 -1.08 11.20
N ILE A 163 -12.04 -0.89 10.02
CA ILE A 163 -12.48 0.09 9.02
C ILE A 163 -13.87 -0.29 8.50
N LEU A 164 -14.10 -1.57 8.19
CA LEU A 164 -15.39 -2.05 7.69
C LEU A 164 -16.50 -1.99 8.75
N MET A 165 -16.21 -2.35 9.99
CA MET A 165 -17.25 -2.47 11.01
C MET A 165 -17.53 -1.16 11.77
N LYS A 166 -16.55 -0.27 11.97
CA LYS A 166 -16.69 0.92 12.83
C LYS A 166 -16.80 2.21 12.00
N PRO A 167 -17.94 2.94 12.01
CA PRO A 167 -18.13 4.10 11.15
C PRO A 167 -17.05 5.18 11.34
N GLY A 168 -16.67 5.46 12.60
CA GLY A 168 -15.62 6.42 12.88
C GLY A 168 -14.21 5.98 12.41
N ALA A 169 -13.94 4.69 12.29
CA ALA A 169 -12.68 4.21 11.72
C ALA A 169 -12.68 4.38 10.19
N PHE A 170 -13.80 4.04 9.53
CA PHE A 170 -13.99 4.30 8.12
C PHE A 170 -13.86 5.79 7.79
N GLN A 171 -14.52 6.66 8.55
CA GLN A 171 -14.46 8.11 8.36
C GLN A 171 -13.03 8.66 8.39
N ARG A 172 -12.17 8.12 9.26
CA ARG A 172 -10.75 8.51 9.32
C ARG A 172 -9.92 7.95 8.16
N ALA A 173 -10.27 6.78 7.66
CA ALA A 173 -9.58 6.14 6.53
C ALA A 173 -10.06 6.66 5.16
N TYR A 174 -11.27 7.22 5.10
CA TYR A 174 -11.94 7.61 3.86
C TYR A 174 -11.11 8.57 3.00
N PRO A 175 -10.47 9.63 3.53
CA PRO A 175 -9.70 10.53 2.67
C PRO A 175 -8.53 9.85 1.96
N ALA A 176 -7.78 9.01 2.67
CA ALA A 176 -6.72 8.19 2.07
C ALA A 176 -7.25 7.22 1.01
N LEU A 177 -8.30 6.46 1.33
CA LEU A 177 -8.88 5.49 0.41
C LEU A 177 -9.48 6.17 -0.83
N SER A 178 -10.13 7.33 -0.67
CA SER A 178 -10.63 8.14 -1.78
C SER A 178 -9.49 8.64 -2.66
N ALA A 179 -8.40 9.15 -2.08
CA ALA A 179 -7.25 9.62 -2.85
C ALA A 179 -6.59 8.50 -3.67
N LEU A 180 -6.48 7.29 -3.09
CA LEU A 180 -6.01 6.10 -3.81
C LEU A 180 -6.97 5.74 -4.96
N LYS A 181 -8.27 5.66 -4.67
CA LYS A 181 -9.32 5.37 -5.65
C LYS A 181 -9.33 6.34 -6.82
N ASP A 182 -9.11 7.63 -6.55
CA ASP A 182 -9.19 8.68 -7.56
C ASP A 182 -7.94 8.71 -8.45
N GLY A 183 -6.74 8.52 -7.87
CA GLY A 183 -5.47 8.64 -8.60
C GLY A 183 -4.91 7.34 -9.18
N PHE A 184 -5.33 6.18 -8.66
CA PHE A 184 -4.65 4.91 -8.87
C PHE A 184 -5.61 3.76 -9.20
N VAL A 185 -5.04 2.66 -9.70
CA VAL A 185 -5.72 1.38 -9.90
C VAL A 185 -4.93 0.30 -9.18
N CYS A 186 -5.63 -0.57 -8.43
CA CYS A 186 -4.99 -1.68 -7.75
C CYS A 186 -4.50 -2.72 -8.77
N ALA A 187 -3.21 -3.02 -8.73
CA ALA A 187 -2.54 -4.01 -9.57
C ALA A 187 -2.52 -5.40 -8.92
N HIS A 188 -2.37 -5.45 -7.60
CA HIS A 188 -2.20 -6.71 -6.86
C HIS A 188 -2.62 -6.56 -5.40
N ILE A 189 -3.16 -7.65 -4.84
CA ILE A 189 -3.41 -7.80 -3.40
C ILE A 189 -2.99 -9.19 -2.93
N HIS A 190 -2.41 -9.26 -1.73
CA HIS A 190 -2.02 -10.51 -1.09
C HIS A 190 -2.35 -10.47 0.41
N PRO A 191 -3.07 -11.46 0.97
CA PRO A 191 -3.45 -11.43 2.38
C PRO A 191 -2.27 -11.78 3.30
N ASN A 192 -2.04 -10.95 4.31
CA ASN A 192 -1.04 -11.24 5.34
C ASN A 192 -1.55 -12.37 6.26
N ASN A 193 -0.94 -13.55 6.15
CA ASN A 193 -1.29 -14.73 6.94
C ASN A 193 -0.66 -14.79 8.34
N ALA A 194 0.10 -13.77 8.73
CA ALA A 194 0.53 -13.54 10.11
C ALA A 194 -0.61 -13.00 10.98
N SER A 195 -1.42 -12.11 10.42
CA SER A 195 -2.47 -11.37 11.15
C SER A 195 -3.81 -12.12 11.23
N GLY A 196 -4.05 -13.09 10.36
CA GLY A 196 -5.29 -13.89 10.35
C GLY A 196 -6.50 -13.11 9.82
N THR A 197 -7.70 -13.59 10.15
CA THR A 197 -8.97 -13.11 9.56
C THR A 197 -10.02 -12.75 10.60
N VAL A 198 -11.09 -12.13 10.13
CA VAL A 198 -12.34 -11.86 10.88
C VAL A 198 -13.52 -12.14 9.95
N GLU A 199 -14.51 -12.88 10.43
CA GLU A 199 -15.82 -13.01 9.78
C GLU A 199 -16.60 -11.71 9.96
N ILE A 200 -17.03 -11.10 8.85
CA ILE A 200 -17.89 -9.92 8.85
C ILE A 200 -19.10 -10.26 8.00
N GLU A 201 -20.22 -10.50 8.67
CA GLU A 201 -21.40 -11.09 8.03
C GLU A 201 -21.02 -12.44 7.39
N ASP A 202 -21.45 -12.75 6.17
CA ASP A 202 -21.20 -14.05 5.50
C ASP A 202 -19.91 -14.08 4.66
N GLU A 203 -18.90 -13.27 5.00
CA GLU A 203 -17.62 -13.19 4.28
C GLU A 203 -16.42 -13.05 5.23
N THR A 204 -15.31 -13.70 4.86
CA THR A 204 -14.08 -13.72 5.65
C THR A 204 -13.11 -12.64 5.17
N PHE A 205 -12.78 -11.68 6.04
CA PHE A 205 -11.84 -10.60 5.71
C PHE A 205 -10.47 -10.82 6.36
N PRO A 206 -9.36 -10.67 5.62
CA PRO A 206 -8.03 -10.60 6.24
C PRO A 206 -7.94 -9.34 7.10
N ARG A 207 -7.18 -9.41 8.19
CA ARG A 207 -6.92 -8.23 9.04
C ARG A 207 -6.06 -7.18 8.34
N VAL A 208 -5.19 -7.67 7.47
CA VAL A 208 -4.14 -6.91 6.80
C VAL A 208 -3.92 -7.52 5.42
N ILE A 209 -3.72 -6.68 4.40
CA ILE A 209 -3.28 -7.10 3.07
C ILE A 209 -2.11 -6.24 2.63
N GLU A 210 -1.22 -6.82 1.84
CA GLU A 210 -0.32 -6.09 0.97
C GLU A 210 -1.12 -5.70 -0.28
N ALA A 211 -1.13 -4.40 -0.63
CA ALA A 211 -1.83 -3.88 -1.79
C ALA A 211 -0.88 -3.01 -2.62
N THR A 212 -0.81 -3.26 -3.92
CA THR A 212 0.00 -2.46 -4.85
C THR A 212 -0.90 -1.73 -5.83
N PHE A 213 -0.66 -0.43 -5.96
CA PHE A 213 -1.40 0.50 -6.78
C PHE A 213 -0.49 1.12 -7.84
N LEU A 214 -1.02 1.31 -9.05
CA LEU A 214 -0.35 2.00 -10.15
C LEU A 214 -1.13 3.27 -10.49
N ARG A 215 -0.41 4.37 -10.71
CA ARG A 215 -1.01 5.66 -11.10
C ARG A 215 -1.76 5.51 -12.42
N ARG A 216 -2.96 6.10 -12.51
CA ARG A 216 -3.91 5.89 -13.62
C ARG A 216 -3.34 6.18 -15.02
N ASP A 217 -2.47 7.16 -15.15
CA ASP A 217 -1.81 7.54 -16.42
C ASP A 217 -0.82 6.47 -16.94
N ARG A 218 -0.42 5.52 -16.09
CA ARG A 218 0.49 4.42 -16.46
C ARG A 218 -0.23 3.10 -16.79
N VAL A 219 -1.55 3.07 -16.65
CA VAL A 219 -2.36 1.88 -16.92
C VAL A 219 -2.47 1.65 -18.43
N LYS A 220 -2.05 0.47 -18.91
CA LYS A 220 -2.10 0.10 -20.34
C LYS A 220 -3.36 -0.67 -20.72
N GLN A 221 -3.94 -1.38 -19.76
CA GLN A 221 -5.22 -2.08 -19.84
C GLN A 221 -5.82 -2.18 -18.43
N ALA A 222 -7.09 -2.53 -18.30
CA ALA A 222 -7.71 -2.76 -17.00
C ALA A 222 -8.65 -3.96 -17.08
N VAL A 223 -8.06 -5.16 -17.05
CA VAL A 223 -8.80 -6.43 -17.08
C VAL A 223 -8.84 -6.99 -15.66
N PRO A 224 -9.99 -7.36 -15.09
CA PRO A 224 -10.03 -7.95 -13.74
C PRO A 224 -9.07 -9.12 -13.62
N SER A 225 -8.22 -9.11 -12.59
CA SER A 225 -7.30 -10.22 -12.33
C SER A 225 -8.10 -11.46 -11.91
N THR A 226 -7.71 -12.64 -12.41
CA THR A 226 -8.47 -13.89 -12.17
C THR A 226 -7.66 -14.99 -11.50
N GLN A 227 -6.38 -14.76 -11.18
CA GLN A 227 -5.49 -15.76 -10.60
C GLN A 227 -5.07 -15.34 -9.19
N PHE A 228 -5.63 -16.02 -8.18
CA PHE A 228 -5.30 -15.82 -6.77
C PHE A 228 -5.07 -17.18 -6.09
N PRO A 229 -3.94 -17.37 -5.39
CA PRO A 229 -2.79 -16.46 -5.30
C PRO A 229 -2.09 -16.31 -6.66
N HIS A 230 -1.39 -15.19 -6.86
CA HIS A 230 -0.51 -15.03 -8.00
C HIS A 230 0.68 -16.00 -7.88
N PRO A 231 1.25 -16.55 -8.97
CA PRO A 231 2.36 -17.52 -8.90
C PRO A 231 3.62 -17.04 -8.14
N LEU A 232 3.83 -15.72 -8.11
CA LEU A 232 4.94 -15.10 -7.40
C LEU A 232 4.63 -14.78 -5.93
N ASP A 233 3.39 -14.96 -5.47
CA ASP A 233 3.06 -14.73 -4.06
C ASP A 233 3.84 -15.66 -3.15
N ARG A 234 4.25 -15.10 -2.00
CA ARG A 234 4.95 -15.80 -0.93
C ARG A 234 4.27 -15.45 0.38
N ARG A 235 3.86 -16.49 1.13
CA ARG A 235 3.22 -16.31 2.44
C ARG A 235 4.18 -15.63 3.41
N HIS A 236 3.67 -14.69 4.21
CA HIS A 236 4.45 -14.01 5.24
C HIS A 236 4.94 -15.01 6.30
N ARG A 237 4.06 -15.94 6.69
CA ARG A 237 4.39 -17.12 7.51
C ARG A 237 4.27 -18.40 6.68
N PRO A 238 5.38 -19.00 6.19
CA PRO A 238 5.35 -20.21 5.37
C PRO A 238 4.65 -21.40 6.03
N GLY A 239 4.80 -21.57 7.35
CA GLY A 239 4.11 -22.61 8.13
C GLY A 239 2.70 -22.25 8.61
N GLY A 240 2.24 -21.02 8.32
CA GLY A 240 0.93 -20.52 8.75
C GLY A 240 -0.22 -20.97 7.84
N PRO A 241 -1.47 -20.68 8.24
CA PRO A 241 -2.65 -20.99 7.43
C PRO A 241 -2.57 -20.28 6.07
N VAL A 242 -3.19 -20.89 5.06
CA VAL A 242 -3.46 -20.22 3.78
C VAL A 242 -4.70 -19.35 3.99
N LEU A 243 -4.60 -18.07 3.67
CA LEU A 243 -5.75 -17.17 3.68
C LEU A 243 -6.28 -17.02 2.25
N THR A 244 -7.59 -16.84 2.14
CA THR A 244 -8.26 -16.52 0.88
C THR A 244 -8.68 -15.05 0.90
N LEU A 245 -8.83 -14.45 -0.28
CA LEU A 245 -9.34 -13.10 -0.42
C LEU A 245 -10.88 -13.11 -0.46
N PRO A 246 -11.56 -12.10 0.09
CA PRO A 246 -13.01 -11.93 -0.01
C PRO A 246 -13.50 -12.01 -1.46
N ARG A 247 -14.62 -12.71 -1.69
CA ARG A 247 -15.20 -12.87 -3.04
C ARG A 247 -15.59 -11.54 -3.64
N GLU A 248 -16.00 -10.58 -2.83
CA GLU A 248 -16.31 -9.22 -3.29
C GLU A 248 -15.10 -8.48 -3.89
N TRP A 249 -13.87 -8.85 -3.52
CA TRP A 249 -12.65 -8.22 -4.07
C TRP A 249 -12.20 -8.87 -5.37
N ILE A 250 -12.34 -10.19 -5.51
CA ILE A 250 -11.78 -10.97 -6.62
C ILE A 250 -12.81 -11.66 -7.52
N GLY A 251 -14.08 -11.63 -7.14
CA GLY A 251 -15.19 -12.22 -7.88
C GLY A 251 -15.67 -11.34 -9.03
N PRO A 252 -16.48 -11.89 -9.95
CA PRO A 252 -17.11 -11.09 -11.00
C PRO A 252 -17.90 -9.96 -10.35
N ALA A 253 -17.81 -8.74 -10.90
CA ALA A 253 -18.60 -7.61 -10.44
C ALA A 253 -20.07 -8.03 -10.36
N SER A 254 -20.66 -7.95 -9.17
CA SER A 254 -22.07 -8.22 -8.94
C SER A 254 -22.88 -7.17 -9.72
N GLY A 255 -23.37 -7.54 -10.90
CA GLY A 255 -24.48 -6.87 -11.58
C GLY A 255 -24.11 -5.66 -12.44
N GLY A 256 -23.75 -5.91 -13.70
CA GLY A 256 -24.33 -5.16 -14.80
C GLY A 256 -25.53 -5.94 -15.32
N GLN A 257 -26.74 -5.49 -14.98
CA GLN A 257 -27.93 -5.73 -15.80
C GLN A 257 -28.20 -4.44 -16.58
#